data_AF-A0A950ITG7-F1
#
_entry.id   AF-A0A950ITG7-F1
#
_cell.length_a   1.000
_cell.length_b   1.000
_cell.length_c   1.000
_cell.angle_alpha   90.00
_cell.angle_beta   90.00
_cell.angle_gamma   90.00
#
_symmetry.space_group_name_H-M   'P 1'
#
loop_
_entity.id
_entity.type
_entity.pdbx_description
1 polymer ?
#
loop_
_entity_poly.entity_id
_entity_poly.type
_entity_poly.pdbx_seq_one_letter_code
_entity_poly.pdbx_strand_id
1 'polypeptide(L)'
;MFAIIGILLVFGAVIGGFLMEKGHIAVLLQPAEFLIIAGAALGTLLIANPLHILKSIFGGILGVFGKSHYSKQRYVSTLKMMFELLNKVRRAGMLSIEMDIEKPEESEIFKQYPEFIADHHARDFVC
;
A
#
# COMPACT_ATOMS: atom_id res chain seq x y z
N MET A 1 4.27 -3.48 8.97
CA MET A 1 4.70 -4.17 10.21
C MET A 1 6.16 -4.62 10.15
N PHE A 2 6.58 -5.38 9.12
CA PHE A 2 8.01 -5.74 8.93
C PHE A 2 8.96 -4.54 8.75
N ALA A 3 8.51 -3.46 8.10
CA ALA A 3 9.34 -2.26 7.90
C ALA A 3 9.78 -1.60 9.22
N ILE A 4 8.88 -1.49 10.21
CA ILE A 4 9.20 -0.88 11.52
C ILE A 4 10.24 -1.74 12.26
N ILE A 5 10.07 -3.07 12.23
CA ILE A 5 11.02 -4.01 12.83
C ILE A 5 12.39 -3.89 12.16
N GLY A 6 12.43 -3.82 10.83
CA GLY A 6 13.67 -3.63 10.08
C GLY A 6 14.37 -2.31 10.42
N ILE A 7 13.61 -1.21 10.51
CA ILE A 7 14.14 0.10 10.91
C ILE A 7 14.77 0.02 12.30
N LEU A 8 14.06 -0.55 13.28
CA LEU A 8 14.58 -0.69 14.65
C LEU A 8 15.83 -1.58 14.70
N LEU A 9 15.87 -2.65 13.90
CA LEU A 9 17.03 -3.54 13.83
C LEU A 9 18.25 -2.83 13.24
N VAL A 10 18.08 -2.02 12.19
CA VAL A 10 19.16 -1.23 11.60
C VAL A 10 19.72 -0.23 12.61
N PHE A 11 18.86 0.58 13.23
CA PHE A 11 19.29 1.55 14.24
C PHE A 11 19.95 0.86 15.44
N GLY A 12 19.37 -0.24 15.91
CA GLY A 12 19.91 -1.04 17.01
C GLY A 12 21.28 -1.63 16.70
N ALA A 13 21.49 -2.14 15.49
CA ALA A 13 22.79 -2.69 15.08
C ALA A 13 23.86 -1.61 14.94
N VAL A 14 23.53 -0.47 14.32
CA VAL A 14 24.47 0.65 14.13
C VAL A 14 24.87 1.28 15.46
N ILE A 15 23.88 1.64 16.29
CA ILE A 15 24.13 2.26 17.60
C ILE A 15 24.79 1.25 18.55
N GLY A 16 24.29 0.01 18.58
CA GLY A 16 24.82 -1.06 19.42
C GLY A 16 26.28 -1.37 19.10
N GLY A 17 26.62 -1.58 17.83
CA GLY A 17 28.00 -1.82 17.40
C GLY A 17 28.93 -0.66 17.72
N PHE A 18 28.49 0.59 17.52
CA PHE A 18 29.31 1.77 17.80
C PHE A 18 29.56 1.98 19.30
N LEU A 19 28.57 1.64 20.14
CA LEU A 19 28.71 1.67 21.59
C LEU A 19 29.62 0.56 22.13
N MET A 20 29.64 -0.62 21.50
CA MET A 20 30.57 -1.70 21.87
C MET A 20 32.04 -1.27 21.72
N GLU A 21 32.33 -0.46 20.70
CA GLU A 21 33.65 0.15 20.46
C GLU A 21 33.92 1.39 21.35
N LYS A 22 33.04 1.68 22.32
CA LYS A 22 33.11 2.87 23.20
C LYS A 22 33.11 4.20 22.41
N GLY A 23 32.54 4.22 21.21
CA GLY A 23 32.43 5.41 20.38
C GLY A 23 31.46 6.44 20.96
N HIS A 24 31.80 7.72 20.85
CA HIS A 24 30.89 8.80 21.23
C HIS A 24 29.81 8.96 20.16
N ILE A 25 28.54 8.73 20.50
CA ILE A 25 27.41 8.77 19.55
C ILE A 25 27.35 10.09 18.74
N ALA A 26 27.80 11.21 19.33
CA ALA A 26 27.86 12.50 18.65
C ALA A 26 28.73 12.49 17.37
N VAL A 27 29.69 11.58 17.25
CA VAL A 27 30.54 11.43 16.05
C VAL A 27 29.76 10.88 14.86
N LEU A 28 28.68 10.11 15.10
CA LEU A 28 27.83 9.58 14.04
C LEU A 28 26.98 10.67 13.36
N LEU A 29 26.82 11.82 14.01
CA LEU A 29 26.03 12.94 13.52
C LEU A 29 26.95 14.01 12.91
N GLN A 30 27.40 13.74 11.68
CA GLN A 30 28.14 14.71 10.88
C GLN A 30 27.24 15.35 9.82
N PRO A 31 26.95 16.66 9.91
CA PRO A 31 26.12 17.35 8.93
C PRO A 31 26.66 17.28 7.50
N ALA A 32 28.00 17.30 7.36
CA ALA A 32 28.66 17.21 6.05
C ALA A 32 28.43 15.86 5.37
N GLU A 33 28.57 14.76 6.11
CA GLU A 33 28.33 13.41 5.57
C GLU A 33 26.86 13.22 5.20
N PHE A 34 25.93 13.77 5.99
CA PHE A 34 24.52 13.74 5.64
C PHE A 34 24.25 14.47 4.32
N LEU A 35 24.82 15.65 4.11
CA LEU A 35 24.68 16.39 2.85
C LEU A 35 25.27 15.61 1.66
N ILE A 36 26.46 15.01 1.83
CA ILE A 36 27.12 14.26 0.76
C ILE A 36 26.31 13.02 0.40
N ILE A 37 25.94 12.19 1.37
CA ILE A 37 25.26 10.91 1.14
C ILE A 37 23.82 11.16 0.69
N ALA A 38 23.06 11.99 1.40
CA ALA A 38 21.67 12.28 1.05
C ALA A 38 21.56 13.07 -0.26
N GLY A 39 22.47 14.03 -0.48
CA GLY A 39 22.53 14.81 -1.71
C GLY A 39 22.87 13.95 -2.93
N ALA A 40 23.85 13.06 -2.81
CA ALA A 40 24.17 12.09 -3.87
C ALA A 40 23.00 11.15 -4.16
N ALA A 41 22.38 10.59 -3.11
CA ALA A 41 21.24 9.69 -3.27
C ALA A 41 20.04 10.36 -3.95
N LEU A 42 19.68 11.58 -3.53
CA LEU A 42 18.62 12.36 -4.15
C LEU A 42 18.96 12.75 -5.59
N GLY A 43 20.19 13.19 -5.85
CA GLY A 43 20.67 13.52 -7.20
C GLY A 43 20.59 12.31 -8.14
N THR A 44 21.05 11.15 -7.69
CA THR A 44 20.93 9.90 -8.46
C THR A 44 19.48 9.50 -8.69
N LEU A 45 18.61 9.65 -7.68
CA LEU A 45 17.18 9.37 -7.82
C LEU A 45 16.54 10.24 -8.92
N LEU A 46 16.89 11.52 -8.97
CA LEU A 46 16.41 12.48 -9.97
C LEU A 46 16.93 12.16 -11.39
N ILE A 47 18.18 11.73 -11.51
CA ILE A 47 18.79 11.37 -12.81
C ILE A 47 18.20 10.04 -13.32
N ALA A 48 17.99 9.06 -12.43
CA ALA A 48 17.62 7.71 -12.81
C ALA A 48 16.12 7.55 -13.14
N ASN A 49 15.25 8.47 -12.72
CA ASN A 49 13.80 8.29 -12.80
C ASN A 49 13.07 9.47 -13.45
N PRO A 50 12.06 9.20 -14.29
CA PRO A 50 11.18 10.25 -14.81
C PRO A 50 10.29 10.84 -13.70
N LEU A 51 9.80 12.07 -13.92
CA LEU A 51 9.05 12.85 -12.92
C LEU A 51 7.79 12.15 -12.36
N HIS A 52 7.10 11.33 -13.16
CA HIS A 52 5.92 10.60 -12.68
C HIS A 52 6.29 9.53 -11.65
N ILE A 53 7.41 8.82 -11.84
CA ILE A 53 7.91 7.83 -10.88
C ILE A 53 8.35 8.51 -9.59
N LEU A 54 9.03 9.65 -9.68
CA LEU A 54 9.42 10.44 -8.50
C LEU A 54 8.19 10.83 -7.67
N LYS A 55 7.13 11.33 -8.30
CA LYS A 55 5.87 11.65 -7.61
C LYS A 55 5.25 10.41 -6.95
N SER A 56 5.24 9.26 -7.64
CA SER A 56 4.75 8.01 -7.07
C SER A 56 5.58 7.52 -5.88
N ILE A 57 6.91 7.66 -5.94
CA ILE A 57 7.81 7.34 -4.83
C ILE A 57 7.45 8.21 -3.61
N PHE A 58 7.38 9.53 -3.77
CA PHE A 58 7.03 10.43 -2.67
C PHE A 58 5.64 10.14 -2.09
N GLY A 59 4.64 9.88 -2.94
CA GLY A 59 3.31 9.48 -2.49
C GLY A 59 3.28 8.12 -1.77
N GLY A 60 4.17 7.20 -2.15
CA GLY A 60 4.29 5.86 -1.59
C GLY A 60 5.02 5.78 -0.25
N ILE A 61 5.83 6.77 0.12
CA ILE A 61 6.59 6.78 1.38
C ILE A 61 5.67 6.63 2.59
N LEU A 62 4.53 7.33 2.60
CA LEU A 62 3.54 7.22 3.68
C LEU A 62 2.85 5.84 3.69
N GLY A 63 2.74 5.20 2.53
CA GLY A 63 2.18 3.86 2.38
C GLY A 63 3.01 2.76 3.05
N VAL A 64 4.33 2.95 3.21
CA VAL A 64 5.22 1.98 3.87
C VAL A 64 4.90 1.82 5.36
N PHE A 65 4.45 2.90 6.00
CA PHE A 65 4.06 2.90 7.41
C PHE A 65 2.58 2.54 7.61
N GLY A 66 1.77 2.61 6.55
CA GLY A 66 0.36 2.23 6.57
C GLY A 66 0.12 0.72 6.75
N LYS A 67 -1.11 0.36 7.15
CA LYS A 67 -1.58 -1.03 7.04
C LYS A 67 -1.83 -1.35 5.57
N SER A 68 -1.46 -2.55 5.14
CA SER A 68 -1.87 -3.06 3.82
C SER A 68 -3.40 -3.03 3.72
N HIS A 69 -3.91 -2.37 2.69
CA HIS A 69 -5.33 -2.43 2.34
C HIS A 69 -5.75 -3.86 1.95
N TYR A 70 -4.80 -4.67 1.49
CA TYR A 70 -5.01 -6.07 1.14
C TYR A 70 -4.82 -6.95 2.38
N SER A 71 -5.93 -7.25 3.04
CA SER A 71 -5.98 -8.21 4.15
C SER A 71 -6.60 -9.53 3.68
N LYS A 72 -6.33 -10.63 4.41
CA LYS A 72 -7.01 -11.91 4.16
C LYS A 72 -8.53 -11.77 4.20
N GLN A 73 -9.04 -10.95 5.11
CA GLN A 73 -10.47 -10.69 5.22
C GLN A 73 -11.02 -10.02 3.96
N ARG A 74 -10.32 -9.01 3.42
CA ARG A 74 -10.72 -8.34 2.18
C ARG A 74 -10.77 -9.32 1.00
N TYR A 75 -9.77 -10.18 0.84
CA TYR A 75 -9.80 -11.22 -0.18
C TYR A 75 -10.99 -12.17 -0.05
N VAL A 76 -11.26 -12.65 1.18
CA VAL A 76 -12.41 -13.53 1.43
C VAL A 76 -13.72 -12.82 1.13
N SER A 77 -13.86 -11.55 1.54
CA SER A 77 -15.05 -10.73 1.25
C SER A 77 -15.26 -10.55 -0.24
N THR A 78 -14.21 -10.23 -1.00
CA THR A 78 -14.27 -10.09 -2.47
C THR A 78 -14.67 -11.41 -3.15
N LEU A 79 -14.10 -12.54 -2.72
CA LEU A 79 -14.47 -13.86 -3.25
C LEU A 79 -15.93 -14.24 -2.97
N LYS A 80 -16.42 -13.92 -1.76
CA LYS A 80 -17.84 -14.14 -1.40
C LYS A 80 -18.78 -13.28 -2.24
N MET A 81 -18.47 -11.99 -2.38
CA MET A 81 -19.21 -11.07 -3.24
C MET A 81 -19.30 -11.59 -4.69
N MET A 82 -18.18 -12.06 -5.23
CA MET A 82 -18.15 -12.61 -6.58
C MET A 82 -18.94 -13.91 -6.71
N PHE A 83 -18.88 -14.78 -5.70
CA PHE A 83 -19.70 -15.99 -5.66
C PHE A 83 -21.20 -15.68 -5.62
N GLU A 84 -21.62 -14.68 -4.84
CA GLU A 84 -23.03 -14.25 -4.76
C GLU A 84 -23.51 -13.67 -6.09
N LEU A 85 -22.72 -12.80 -6.72
CA LEU A 85 -23.03 -12.24 -8.03
C LEU A 85 -23.18 -13.34 -9.10
N LEU A 86 -22.19 -14.23 -9.20
CA LEU A 86 -22.22 -15.33 -10.18
C LEU A 86 -23.33 -16.34 -9.92
N ASN A 87 -23.68 -16.59 -8.66
CA ASN A 87 -24.82 -17.45 -8.34
C ASN A 87 -26.16 -16.80 -8.67
N LYS A 88 -26.29 -15.48 -8.51
CA LYS A 88 -27.48 -14.75 -8.97
C LYS A 88 -27.65 -14.88 -10.48
N VAL A 89 -26.57 -14.70 -11.25
CA VAL A 89 -26.56 -14.95 -12.70
C VAL A 89 -26.98 -16.39 -13.03
N ARG A 90 -26.43 -17.38 -12.32
CA ARG A 90 -26.75 -18.79 -12.56
C ARG A 90 -28.22 -19.12 -12.28
N ARG A 91 -28.83 -18.50 -11.27
CA ARG A 91 -30.21 -18.80 -10.84
C ARG A 91 -31.27 -18.00 -11.59
N ALA A 92 -31.01 -16.72 -11.83
CA ALA A 92 -31.99 -15.76 -12.36
C ALA A 92 -31.65 -15.23 -13.76
N GLY A 93 -30.51 -15.65 -14.34
CA GLY A 93 -30.05 -15.23 -15.66
C GLY A 93 -29.24 -13.95 -15.65
N MET A 94 -28.61 -13.63 -16.79
CA MET A 94 -27.67 -12.50 -16.92
C MET A 94 -28.35 -11.13 -16.75
N LEU A 95 -29.61 -11.01 -17.19
CA LEU A 95 -30.40 -9.77 -17.02
C LEU A 95 -30.64 -9.41 -15.54
N SER A 96 -30.55 -10.38 -14.63
CA SER A 96 -30.81 -10.15 -13.20
C SER A 96 -29.73 -9.31 -12.50
N ILE A 97 -28.57 -9.12 -13.14
CA ILE A 97 -27.43 -8.36 -12.60
C ILE A 97 -27.14 -7.06 -13.34
N GLU A 98 -27.85 -6.73 -14.43
CA GLU A 98 -27.62 -5.47 -15.17
C GLU A 98 -27.76 -4.25 -14.26
N MET A 99 -28.85 -4.19 -13.48
CA MET A 99 -29.06 -3.11 -12.50
C MET A 99 -28.01 -3.09 -11.39
N ASP A 100 -27.46 -4.25 -11.02
CA ASP A 100 -26.38 -4.30 -10.03
C ASP A 100 -25.08 -3.69 -10.59
N ILE A 101 -24.80 -3.92 -11.88
CA ILE A 101 -23.60 -3.42 -12.58
C ILE A 101 -23.74 -1.93 -12.94
N GLU A 102 -24.86 -1.51 -13.53
CA GLU A 102 -25.06 -0.11 -13.91
C GLU A 102 -25.14 0.81 -12.69
N LYS A 103 -25.68 0.30 -11.58
CA LYS A 103 -25.89 1.05 -10.35
C LYS A 103 -25.42 0.28 -9.12
N PRO A 104 -24.09 0.15 -8.93
CA PRO A 104 -23.53 -0.65 -7.85
C PRO A 104 -23.88 -0.14 -6.45
N GLU A 105 -24.18 1.15 -6.30
CA GLU A 105 -24.62 1.74 -5.03
C GLU A 105 -26.07 1.36 -4.65
N GLU A 106 -26.91 1.02 -5.64
CA GLU A 106 -28.29 0.60 -5.41
C GLU A 106 -28.39 -0.92 -5.19
N SER A 107 -27.37 -1.71 -5.59
CA SER A 107 -27.34 -3.16 -5.49
C SER A 107 -27.43 -3.71 -4.06
N GLU A 108 -28.36 -4.63 -3.83
CA GLU A 108 -28.52 -5.39 -2.58
C GLU A 108 -27.30 -6.29 -2.27
N ILE A 109 -26.57 -6.75 -3.30
CA ILE A 109 -25.36 -7.57 -3.12
C ILE A 109 -24.21 -6.66 -2.71
N PHE A 110 -23.91 -5.61 -3.50
CA PHE A 110 -22.74 -4.78 -3.24
C PHE A 110 -22.85 -3.93 -1.97
N LYS A 111 -24.07 -3.56 -1.53
CA LYS A 111 -24.29 -2.90 -0.23
C LYS A 111 -23.77 -3.71 0.95
N GLN A 112 -23.71 -5.03 0.85
CA GLN A 112 -23.14 -5.90 1.90
C GLN A 112 -21.60 -5.85 1.94
N TYR A 113 -20.97 -5.25 0.91
CA TYR A 113 -19.53 -5.13 0.75
C TYR A 113 -19.10 -3.67 0.56
N PRO A 114 -19.23 -2.81 1.60
CA PRO A 114 -18.90 -1.38 1.51
C PRO A 114 -17.42 -1.13 1.14
N GLU A 115 -16.52 -2.05 1.49
CA GLU A 115 -15.11 -1.98 1.10
C GLU A 115 -14.87 -2.07 -0.41
N PHE A 116 -15.77 -2.74 -1.15
CA PHE A 116 -15.74 -2.84 -2.61
C PHE A 116 -16.31 -1.58 -3.26
N ILE A 117 -17.45 -1.07 -2.77
CA ILE A 117 -18.04 0.18 -3.29
C ILE A 117 -17.09 1.37 -3.13
N ALA A 118 -16.36 1.44 -2.02
CA ALA A 118 -15.39 2.49 -1.76
C ALA A 118 -14.13 2.42 -2.67
N ASP A 119 -13.90 1.28 -3.32
CA ASP A 119 -12.73 1.05 -4.17
C ASP A 119 -13.09 1.20 -5.65
N HIS A 120 -12.94 2.43 -6.16
CA HIS A 120 -13.28 2.75 -7.54
C HIS A 120 -12.57 1.83 -8.55
N HIS A 121 -11.31 1.45 -8.31
CA HIS A 121 -10.60 0.54 -9.21
C HIS A 121 -11.23 -0.85 -9.25
N ALA A 122 -11.65 -1.38 -8.11
CA ALA A 122 -12.31 -2.68 -8.05
C ALA A 122 -13.73 -2.63 -8.65
N ARG A 123 -14.46 -1.55 -8.38
CA ARG A 123 -15.80 -1.33 -8.92
C ARG A 123 -15.77 -1.23 -10.44
N ASP A 124 -14.95 -0.34 -10.99
CA ASP A 124 -14.86 -0.08 -12.43
C ASP A 124 -14.28 -1.29 -13.21
N PHE A 125 -13.63 -2.23 -12.53
CA PHE A 125 -13.18 -3.50 -13.13
C PHE A 125 -14.28 -4.56 -13.23
N VAL A 126 -15.19 -4.60 -12.25
CA VAL A 126 -16.24 -5.62 -12.15
C VAL A 126 -17.55 -5.17 -12.79
N CYS A 127 -17.84 -3.87 -12.74
CA CYS A 127 -19.05 -3.25 -13.25
C CYS A 127 -18.74 -2.47 -14.54
#